data_AF-A0A4Q8R1F2-F1
#
_entry.id   AF-A0A4Q8R1F2-F1
#
_cell.length_a   1.000
_cell.length_b   1.000
_cell.length_c   1.000
_cell.angle_alpha   90.00
_cell.angle_beta   90.00
_cell.angle_gamma   90.00
#
_symmetry.space_group_name_H-M   'P 1'
#
loop_
_entity.id
_entity.type
_entity.pdbx_description
1 polymer ?
#
loop_
_entity_poly.entity_id
_entity_poly.type
_entity_poly.pdbx_seq_one_letter_code
_entity_poly.pdbx_strand_id
1 'polypeptide(L)' 'MLKSDVQCPRCEAGYRRIEVDSLPGQPGEFRCLVCDELLERYSEKPYVAHRLTVQPEKVFG' A
#
# COMPACT_ATOMS: atom_id res chain seq x y z
N MET A 1 -11.77 9.96 -7.04
CA MET A 1 -10.65 9.53 -6.20
C MET A 1 -11.20 8.88 -4.95
N LEU A 2 -10.78 7.67 -4.63
CA LEU A 2 -11.19 6.94 -3.44
C LEU A 2 -9.99 6.81 -2.51
N LYS A 3 -10.19 7.01 -1.21
CA LYS A 3 -9.14 6.86 -0.20
C LYS A 3 -9.56 5.75 0.76
N SER A 4 -8.67 4.80 0.97
CA SER A 4 -8.80 3.73 1.96
C SER A 4 -7.48 3.57 2.72
N ASP A 5 -7.47 2.71 3.73
CA ASP A 5 -6.30 2.41 4.52
C ASP A 5 -5.97 0.92 4.39
N VAL A 6 -4.68 0.59 4.32
CA VAL A 6 -4.15 -0.77 4.26
C VAL A 6 -3.14 -0.94 5.37
N GLN A 7 -3.24 -2.01 6.14
CA GLN A 7 -2.27 -2.36 7.17
C GLN A 7 -1.53 -3.63 6.77
N CYS A 8 -0.21 -3.63 6.95
CA CYS A 8 0.60 -4.81 6.76
C CYS A 8 0.30 -5.82 7.87
N PRO A 9 -0.14 -7.05 7.57
CA PRO A 9 -0.46 -8.04 8.60
C PRO A 9 0.78 -8.58 9.33
N ARG A 10 1.98 -8.37 8.76
CA ARG A 10 3.23 -8.92 9.30
C ARG A 10 3.97 -8.00 10.26
N CYS A 11 3.93 -6.69 10.00
CA CYS A 11 4.68 -5.70 10.80
C CYS A 11 3.83 -4.52 11.24
N GLU A 12 2.53 -4.55 10.99
CA GLU A 12 1.56 -3.53 11.39
C GLU A 12 1.76 -2.14 10.77
N ALA A 13 2.69 -1.98 9.82
CA ALA A 13 2.85 -0.76 9.05
C ALA A 13 1.54 -0.37 8.35
N GLY A 14 1.14 0.90 8.49
CA GLY A 14 -0.09 1.44 7.93
C GLY A 14 0.17 2.31 6.70
N TYR A 15 -0.68 2.18 5.68
CA TYR A 15 -0.59 2.89 4.42
C TYR A 15 -1.92 3.56 4.08
N ARG A 16 -1.87 4.80 3.62
CA ARG A 16 -2.96 5.43 2.88
C ARG A 16 -2.95 4.89 1.46
N ARG A 17 -4.04 4.25 1.06
CA ARG A 17 -4.28 3.79 -0.30
C ARG A 17 -5.18 4.77 -1.05
N ILE A 18 -4.81 5.14 -2.26
CA ILE A 18 -5.49 6.14 -3.07
C ILE A 18 -5.76 5.54 -4.46
N GLU A 19 -7.03 5.41 -4.83
CA GLU A 19 -7.44 5.04 -6.18
C GLU A 19 -7.86 6.27 -6.99
N VAL A 20 -7.42 6.32 -8.25
CA VAL A 20 -7.72 7.40 -9.19
C VAL A 20 -8.25 6.81 -10.50
N ASP A 21 -9.58 6.71 -10.63
CA ASP A 21 -10.25 6.13 -11.82
C ASP A 21 -10.01 6.89 -13.13
N SER A 22 -9.67 8.18 -13.03
CA SER A 22 -9.39 9.05 -14.17
C SER A 22 -7.98 8.86 -14.73
N LEU A 23 -7.11 8.10 -14.06
CA LEU A 23 -5.76 7.82 -14.52
C LEU A 23 -5.64 6.33 -14.89
N PRO A 24 -4.90 6.00 -15.96
CA PRO A 24 -4.59 4.62 -16.29
C PRO A 24 -3.70 4.01 -15.20
N GLY A 25 -4.02 2.79 -14.78
CA GLY A 25 -3.15 2.00 -13.92
C GLY A 25 -2.10 1.25 -14.73
N GLN A 26 -1.26 0.52 -14.03
CA GLN A 26 -0.33 -0.45 -14.62
C GLN A 26 -0.37 -1.72 -13.78
N PRO A 27 -0.28 -2.91 -14.41
CA PRO A 27 -0.15 -4.15 -13.68
C PRO A 27 1.09 -4.12 -12.79
N GLY A 28 0.96 -4.63 -11.58
CA GLY A 28 2.08 -4.64 -10.64
C GLY A 28 1.67 -5.18 -9.28
N GLU A 29 2.60 -5.10 -8.34
CA GLU A 29 2.36 -5.45 -6.96
C GLU A 29 2.90 -4.36 -6.04
N PHE A 30 2.23 -4.18 -4.91
CA PHE A 30 2.73 -3.37 -3.82
C PHE A 30 3.06 -4.23 -2.64
N ARG A 31 4.32 -4.09 -2.22
CA ARG A 31 4.91 -4.79 -1.09
C ARG A 31 5.12 -3.78 0.03
N CYS A 32 4.99 -4.26 1.26
CA CYS A 32 5.21 -3.47 2.45
C CYS A 32 6.62 -2.86 2.41
N LEU A 33 6.71 -1.54 2.48
CA LEU A 33 7.98 -0.80 2.45
C LEU A 33 8.87 -1.06 3.68
N VAL A 34 8.37 -1.79 4.68
CA VAL A 34 9.08 -2.09 5.94
C VAL A 34 9.59 -3.54 5.98
N CYS A 35 8.76 -4.51 5.58
CA CYS A 35 9.07 -5.94 5.73
C CYS A 35 8.93 -6.77 4.44
N ASP A 36 8.69 -6.12 3.31
CA ASP A 36 8.54 -6.71 1.98
C ASP A 36 7.35 -7.69 1.81
N GLU A 37 6.43 -7.74 2.76
CA GLU A 37 5.20 -8.53 2.65
C GLU A 37 4.32 -8.04 1.49
N LEU A 38 3.83 -8.96 0.65
CA LEU A 38 2.92 -8.60 -0.45
C LEU A 38 1.56 -8.14 0.12
N LEU A 39 1.17 -6.89 -0.17
CA LEU A 39 -0.08 -6.32 0.34
C LEU A 39 -1.18 -6.25 -0.72
N GLU A 40 -0.82 -6.02 -1.98
CA GLU A 40 -1.80 -5.87 -3.06
C GLU A 40 -1.20 -6.22 -4.43
N ARG A 41 -2.05 -6.74 -5.32
CA ARG A 41 -1.77 -6.89 -6.75
C ARG A 41 -2.71 -5.99 -7.53
N TYR A 42 -2.18 -5.26 -8.49
CA TYR A 42 -2.94 -4.34 -9.33
C TYR A 42 -3.16 -4.91 -10.73
N SER A 43 -4.29 -4.55 -11.31
CA SER A 43 -4.59 -4.68 -12.74
C SER A 43 -4.32 -3.35 -13.47
N GLU A 44 -4.63 -3.29 -14.77
CA GLU A 44 -4.39 -2.10 -15.61
C GLU A 44 -5.23 -0.87 -15.24
N LYS A 45 -6.27 -1.01 -14.40
CA LYS A 45 -7.12 0.10 -13.96
C LYS A 45 -7.86 -0.28 -12.67
N PRO A 46 -8.05 0.64 -11.70
CA PRO A 46 -7.63 2.05 -11.67
C PRO A 46 -6.14 2.26 -11.34
N TYR A 47 -5.62 3.49 -11.53
CA TYR A 47 -4.33 3.86 -10.95
C TYR A 47 -4.43 3.83 -9.43
N VAL A 48 -3.51 3.12 -8.78
CA VAL A 48 -3.46 3.00 -7.31
C VAL A 48 -2.10 3.47 -6.80
N ALA A 49 -2.11 4.26 -5.73
CA ALA A 49 -0.91 4.68 -5.02
C ALA A 49 -1.03 4.43 -3.51
N HIS A 50 0.09 4.08 -2.89
CA HIS A 50 0.19 3.81 -1.45
C HIS A 50 1.21 4.77 -0.82
N ARG A 51 0.84 5.38 0.31
CA ARG A 51 1.73 6.24 1.11
C ARG A 51 1.82 5.71 2.53
N LEU A 52 3.02 5.43 3.02
CA LEU A 52 3.25 5.06 4.41
C LEU A 52 2.72 6.17 5.34
N THR A 53 1.87 5.82 6.29
CA THR A 53 1.29 6.73 7.30
C THR A 53 1.61 6.32 8.72
N VAL A 54 1.83 5.03 8.96
CA VAL A 54 2.28 4.51 10.25
C VAL A 54 3.49 3.64 10.00
N GLN A 55 4.65 4.09 10.48
CA GLN A 55 5.83 3.25 10.57
C GLN A 55 5.77 2.54 11.92
N PRO A 56 5.82 1.20 11.95
CA PRO A 56 5.82 0.48 13.22
C PRO A 56 7.07 0.85 14.00
N GLU A 57 6.93 1.01 15.32
CA GLU A 57 8.07 1.22 16.18
C GLU A 57 9.02 0.04 15.99
N LYS A 58 10.26 0.30 15.59
CA LYS A 58 11.31 -0.71 15.69
C LYS A 58 11.41 -1.03 17.18
N VAL A 59 10.82 -2.15 17.60
CA VAL A 59 11.19 -2.77 18.87
C VAL A 59 12.63 -3.22 18.65
N PHE A 60 13.57 -2.32 18.93
CA PHE A 60 14.95 -2.70 19.14
C PHE A 60 14.91 -3.63 20.36
N GLY A 61 14.99 -4.93 20.08
CA GLY A 61 15.21 -5.95 21.11
C GLY A 61 16.60 -5.81 21.72
#